data_AF-A0A1F5B8V3-F1
#
_entry.id   AF-A0A1F5B8V3-F1
#
_cell.length_a   1.000
_cell.length_b   1.000
_cell.length_c   1.000
_cell.angle_alpha   90.00
_cell.angle_beta   90.00
_cell.angle_gamma   90.00
#
_symmetry.space_group_name_H-M   'P 1'
#
loop_
_entity.id
_entity.type
_entity.pdbx_description
1 polymer ?
#
loop_
_entity_poly.entity_id
_entity_poly.type
_entity_poly.pdbx_seq_one_letter_code
_entity_poly.pdbx_strand_id
1 'polypeptide(L)'
;MLLKQQEFYRSLTALSPGLVERVGRTIEDAERRFSGKKDGRGGFLWEHTVLVAAQSFRLAKAEKENPDLAALTALFHDSGKFSGGRYHADDKPEEEAAARLARETLEETGLKMADIGHVVRALRSLYRSGSSRSRLADIVHDADFLSKFGYLGVANFFVKSTLRGRNLESAAMDYLSKELTYAAVLPANMRTAAARRFAARKSADTLRFYRAYLAELKEAHGMDFRIRTLEVPRPGGRARRARVSLVLPVSCGSCGGKWGADFRTEKGLKCEKLEATLRCGACGEKRTISFCLPEIA
;
A
#
# COMPACT_ATOMS: atom_id res chain seq x y z
N MET A 1 2.15 -19.75 -1.79
CA MET A 1 3.39 -19.16 -1.24
C MET A 1 4.11 -20.18 -0.36
N LEU A 2 5.44 -20.32 -0.50
CA LEU A 2 6.25 -21.25 0.29
C LEU A 2 6.54 -20.65 1.69
N LEU A 3 5.49 -20.46 2.49
CA LEU A 3 5.55 -19.77 3.80
C LEU A 3 6.61 -20.40 4.72
N LYS A 4 6.63 -21.74 4.81
CA LYS A 4 7.55 -22.48 5.69
C LYS A 4 9.03 -22.35 5.31
N GLN A 5 9.32 -21.95 4.07
CA GLN A 5 10.68 -21.70 3.61
C GLN A 5 11.16 -20.27 3.94
N GLN A 6 10.24 -19.37 4.32
CA GLN A 6 10.60 -18.01 4.67
C GLN A 6 11.39 -17.99 5.98
N GLU A 7 12.42 -17.16 6.01
CA GLU A 7 13.29 -17.04 7.19
C GLU A 7 12.53 -16.50 8.41
N PHE A 8 11.70 -15.47 8.23
CA PHE A 8 10.89 -14.91 9.31
C PHE A 8 9.95 -15.97 9.91
N TYR A 9 9.38 -16.85 9.09
CA TYR A 9 8.47 -17.90 9.56
C TYR A 9 9.23 -18.86 10.47
N ARG A 10 10.38 -19.37 10.04
CA ARG A 10 11.21 -20.28 10.85
C ARG A 10 11.63 -19.63 12.18
N SER A 11 12.01 -18.36 12.13
CA SER A 11 12.40 -17.59 13.32
C SER A 11 11.24 -17.43 14.30
N LEU A 12 10.06 -17.01 13.82
CA LEU A 12 8.87 -16.86 14.65
C LEU A 12 8.31 -18.20 15.15
N THR A 13 8.43 -19.29 14.39
CA THR A 13 8.06 -20.64 14.85
C THR A 13 8.96 -21.11 15.98
N ALA A 14 10.26 -20.80 15.93
CA ALA A 14 11.17 -21.11 17.03
C ALA A 14 10.86 -20.28 18.28
N LEU A 15 10.41 -19.03 18.10
CA LEU A 15 10.00 -18.14 19.18
C LEU A 15 8.66 -18.55 19.83
N SER A 16 7.66 -18.86 19.01
CA SER A 16 6.34 -19.31 19.47
C SER A 16 5.69 -20.22 18.42
N PRO A 17 5.71 -21.55 18.62
CA PRO A 17 5.10 -22.49 17.69
C PRO A 17 3.62 -22.20 17.44
N GLY A 18 3.23 -22.24 16.15
CA GLY A 18 1.86 -22.02 15.72
C GLY A 18 1.39 -20.55 15.70
N LEU A 19 2.23 -19.59 16.12
CA LEU A 19 1.84 -18.17 16.16
C LEU A 19 1.49 -17.62 14.78
N VAL A 20 2.33 -17.86 13.77
CA VAL A 20 2.11 -17.34 12.42
C VAL A 20 0.81 -17.90 11.82
N GLU A 21 0.50 -19.17 12.06
CA GLU A 21 -0.73 -19.81 11.65
C GLU A 21 -1.96 -19.25 12.36
N ARG A 22 -1.85 -18.97 13.68
CA ARG A 22 -2.93 -18.33 14.44
C ARG A 22 -3.25 -16.95 13.86
N VAL A 23 -2.23 -16.13 13.63
CA VAL A 23 -2.42 -14.79 13.04
C VAL A 23 -3.00 -14.88 11.62
N GLY A 24 -2.48 -15.80 10.81
CA GLY A 24 -2.98 -16.03 9.45
C GLY A 24 -4.46 -16.39 9.43
N ARG A 25 -4.89 -17.34 10.28
CA ARG A 25 -6.31 -17.71 10.42
C ARG A 25 -7.17 -16.51 10.79
N THR A 26 -6.75 -15.71 11.76
CA THR A 26 -7.49 -14.52 12.20
C THR A 26 -7.68 -13.51 11.07
N ILE A 27 -6.63 -13.24 10.29
CA ILE A 27 -6.69 -12.29 9.16
C ILE A 27 -7.60 -12.81 8.05
N GLU A 28 -7.45 -14.08 7.69
CA GLU A 28 -8.27 -14.71 6.66
C GLU A 28 -9.75 -14.81 7.07
N ASP A 29 -10.05 -15.10 8.34
CA ASP A 29 -11.40 -15.10 8.89
C ASP A 29 -12.03 -13.70 8.83
N ALA A 30 -11.27 -12.66 9.17
CA ALA A 30 -11.72 -11.28 9.10
C ALA A 30 -12.00 -10.86 7.64
N GLU A 31 -11.13 -11.23 6.70
CA GLU A 31 -11.32 -10.97 5.27
C GLU A 31 -12.53 -11.74 4.70
N ARG A 32 -12.71 -13.01 5.08
CA ARG A 32 -13.89 -13.82 4.69
C ARG A 32 -15.19 -13.15 5.14
N ARG A 33 -15.27 -12.76 6.41
CA ARG A 33 -16.45 -12.07 6.98
C ARG A 33 -16.77 -10.77 6.26
N PHE A 34 -15.74 -9.99 5.91
CA PHE A 34 -15.92 -8.74 5.15
C PHE A 34 -16.37 -8.97 3.70
N SER A 35 -15.78 -9.95 3.02
CA SER A 35 -16.05 -10.19 1.59
C SER A 35 -17.43 -10.80 1.31
N GLY A 36 -18.09 -11.37 2.32
CA GLY A 36 -19.35 -12.10 2.17
C GLY A 36 -19.26 -13.37 1.30
N LYS A 37 -18.07 -13.72 0.81
CA LYS A 37 -17.82 -14.89 -0.04
C LYS A 37 -17.64 -16.14 0.84
N LYS A 38 -18.45 -17.17 0.57
CA LYS A 38 -18.40 -18.47 1.26
C LYS A 38 -17.21 -19.34 0.83
N ASP A 39 -16.64 -19.09 -0.35
CA ASP A 39 -15.67 -20.00 -0.99
C ASP A 39 -14.20 -19.51 -0.87
N GLY A 40 -13.58 -19.84 0.26
CA GLY A 40 -12.47 -20.80 0.34
C GLY A 40 -11.18 -20.67 -0.48
N ARG A 41 -10.77 -19.52 -1.03
CA ARG A 41 -9.39 -19.35 -1.55
C ARG A 41 -8.63 -18.29 -0.77
N GLY A 42 -7.32 -18.55 -0.56
CA GLY A 42 -6.44 -17.77 0.32
C GLY A 42 -6.60 -16.26 0.13
N GLY A 43 -6.67 -15.55 1.25
CA GLY A 43 -6.92 -14.12 1.28
C GLY A 43 -5.79 -13.30 0.67
N PHE A 44 -6.12 -12.31 -0.17
CA PHE A 44 -5.13 -11.37 -0.72
C PHE A 44 -4.43 -10.61 0.41
N LEU A 45 -5.16 -10.34 1.51
CA LEU A 45 -4.60 -9.66 2.66
C LEU A 45 -3.50 -10.50 3.33
N TRP A 46 -3.68 -11.82 3.44
CA TRP A 46 -2.66 -12.68 4.06
C TRP A 46 -1.39 -12.78 3.20
N GLU A 47 -1.53 -12.92 1.89
CA GLU A 47 -0.38 -12.92 0.98
C GLU A 47 0.41 -11.60 1.07
N HIS A 48 -0.28 -10.46 1.07
CA HIS A 48 0.31 -9.15 1.30
C HIS A 48 1.04 -9.10 2.65
N THR A 49 0.36 -9.48 3.73
CA THR A 49 0.91 -9.48 5.09
C THR A 49 2.19 -10.29 5.20
N VAL A 50 2.25 -11.47 4.58
CA VAL A 50 3.48 -12.28 4.61
C VAL A 50 4.59 -11.67 3.77
N LEU A 51 4.28 -11.08 2.62
CA LEU A 51 5.28 -10.36 1.83
C LEU A 51 5.89 -9.20 2.63
N VAL A 52 5.05 -8.43 3.33
CA VAL A 52 5.50 -7.35 4.22
C VAL A 52 6.31 -7.91 5.38
N ALA A 53 5.89 -8.99 6.04
CA ALA A 53 6.64 -9.60 7.14
C ALA A 53 8.04 -10.08 6.69
N ALA A 54 8.12 -10.74 5.53
CA ALA A 54 9.40 -11.18 4.97
C ALA A 54 10.32 -9.99 4.63
N GLN A 55 9.77 -8.88 4.12
CA GLN A 55 10.54 -7.67 3.84
C GLN A 55 10.98 -6.96 5.12
N SER A 56 10.08 -6.79 6.10
CA SER A 56 10.38 -6.20 7.41
C SER A 56 11.50 -6.96 8.13
N PHE A 57 11.46 -8.29 8.10
CA PHE A 57 12.50 -9.14 8.70
C PHE A 57 13.89 -8.85 8.09
N ARG A 58 13.96 -8.74 6.75
CA ARG A 58 15.22 -8.45 6.03
C ARG A 58 15.71 -7.01 6.26
N LEU A 59 14.79 -6.05 6.24
CA LEU A 59 15.11 -4.64 6.50
C LEU A 59 15.61 -4.45 7.93
N ALA A 60 14.96 -5.07 8.92
CA ALA A 60 15.40 -5.01 10.31
C ALA A 60 16.82 -5.53 10.49
N LYS A 61 17.17 -6.67 9.87
CA LYS A 61 18.56 -7.16 9.85
C LYS A 61 19.54 -6.13 9.27
N ALA A 62 19.19 -5.50 8.15
CA ALA A 62 20.02 -4.50 7.51
C ALA A 62 20.16 -3.19 8.32
N GLU A 63 19.14 -2.85 9.11
CA GLU A 63 19.12 -1.70 10.02
C GLU A 63 19.64 -2.03 11.43
N LYS A 64 20.07 -3.28 11.67
CA LYS A 64 20.51 -3.79 12.99
C LYS A 64 19.44 -3.68 14.09
N GLU A 65 18.18 -3.81 13.70
CA GLU A 65 17.01 -3.88 14.58
C GLU A 65 16.58 -5.34 14.80
N ASN A 66 15.72 -5.58 15.79
CA ASN A 66 15.20 -6.93 16.06
C ASN A 66 14.29 -7.42 14.91
N PRO A 67 14.70 -8.45 14.14
CA PRO A 67 13.96 -8.88 12.96
C PRO A 67 12.67 -9.64 13.30
N ASP A 68 12.62 -10.34 14.43
CA ASP A 68 11.41 -11.03 14.88
C ASP A 68 10.33 -10.03 15.26
N LEU A 69 10.66 -8.97 16.00
CA LEU A 69 9.70 -7.94 16.35
C LEU A 69 9.22 -7.15 15.12
N ALA A 70 10.08 -6.91 14.14
CA ALA A 70 9.69 -6.26 12.89
C ALA A 70 8.74 -7.13 12.06
N ALA A 71 9.03 -8.43 11.93
CA ALA A 71 8.16 -9.38 11.27
C ALA A 71 6.83 -9.54 12.00
N LEU A 72 6.85 -9.60 13.33
CA LEU A 72 5.65 -9.70 14.15
C LEU A 72 4.77 -8.46 14.03
N THR A 73 5.36 -7.27 14.10
CA THR A 73 4.67 -6.00 13.83
C THR A 73 4.03 -6.01 12.44
N ALA A 74 4.77 -6.48 11.42
CA ALA A 74 4.24 -6.60 10.06
C ALA A 74 3.12 -7.63 9.93
N LEU A 75 3.12 -8.73 10.69
CA LEU A 75 2.02 -9.71 10.66
C LEU A 75 0.69 -9.10 11.11
N PHE A 76 0.71 -8.12 12.02
CA PHE A 76 -0.49 -7.47 12.53
C PHE A 76 -0.82 -6.13 11.86
N HIS A 77 0.05 -5.56 11.00
CA HIS A 77 -0.12 -4.18 10.53
C HIS A 77 -1.46 -3.88 9.86
N ASP A 78 -2.02 -4.87 9.16
CA ASP A 78 -3.27 -4.77 8.42
C ASP A 78 -4.42 -5.57 9.08
N SER A 79 -4.19 -6.16 10.27
CA SER A 79 -5.17 -7.05 10.92
C SER A 79 -6.39 -6.31 11.49
N GLY A 80 -6.28 -4.99 11.69
CA GLY A 80 -7.38 -4.13 12.12
C GLY A 80 -8.33 -3.69 11.00
N LYS A 81 -7.96 -3.92 9.73
CA LYS A 81 -8.64 -3.39 8.53
C LYS A 81 -10.09 -3.84 8.37
N PHE A 82 -10.43 -5.00 8.91
CA PHE A 82 -11.76 -5.61 8.83
C PHE A 82 -12.43 -5.78 10.20
N SER A 83 -11.98 -5.03 11.22
CA SER A 83 -12.55 -5.09 12.57
C SER A 83 -14.06 -4.84 12.52
N GLY A 84 -14.85 -5.86 12.88
CA GLY A 84 -16.32 -5.79 12.86
C GLY A 84 -16.97 -5.96 11.48
N GLY A 85 -16.26 -6.52 10.50
CA GLY A 85 -16.80 -6.81 9.16
C GLY A 85 -17.09 -5.57 8.31
N ARG A 86 -16.54 -4.42 8.70
CA ARG A 86 -16.78 -3.13 8.05
C ARG A 86 -15.47 -2.43 7.71
N TYR A 87 -15.41 -1.80 6.54
CA TYR A 87 -14.26 -1.02 6.06
C TYR A 87 -14.56 0.47 6.27
N HIS A 88 -13.77 1.17 7.09
CA HIS A 88 -13.93 2.61 7.45
C HIS A 88 -15.32 3.02 7.98
N ALA A 89 -16.01 2.19 8.76
CA ALA A 89 -17.38 2.54 9.19
C ALA A 89 -17.47 3.56 10.34
N ASP A 90 -16.40 3.79 11.11
CA ASP A 90 -16.53 4.47 12.41
C ASP A 90 -15.50 5.60 12.65
N ASP A 91 -14.75 6.08 11.64
CA ASP A 91 -13.60 6.99 11.83
C ASP A 91 -12.54 6.49 12.85
N LYS A 92 -12.62 5.21 13.26
CA LYS A 92 -11.68 4.58 14.19
C LYS A 92 -10.39 4.21 13.46
N PRO A 93 -9.21 4.58 13.99
CA PRO A 93 -7.93 4.19 13.43
C PRO A 93 -7.80 2.65 13.42
N GLU A 94 -7.56 2.06 12.25
CA GLU A 94 -7.36 0.61 12.04
C GLU A 94 -6.23 0.07 12.93
N GLU A 95 -5.29 0.95 13.26
CA GLU A 95 -4.08 0.71 14.04
C GLU A 95 -4.40 0.39 15.50
N GLU A 96 -5.46 0.97 16.06
CA GLU A 96 -5.86 0.68 17.44
C GLU A 96 -6.51 -0.71 17.52
N ALA A 97 -7.25 -1.12 16.48
CA ALA A 97 -7.77 -2.49 16.40
C ALA A 97 -6.63 -3.51 16.18
N ALA A 98 -5.68 -3.22 15.29
CA ALA A 98 -4.50 -4.04 15.09
C ALA A 98 -3.68 -4.19 16.38
N ALA A 99 -3.45 -3.09 17.11
CA ALA A 99 -2.71 -3.08 18.36
C ALA A 99 -3.40 -3.87 19.48
N ARG A 100 -4.73 -3.79 19.61
CA ARG A 100 -5.50 -4.60 20.57
C ARG A 100 -5.40 -6.08 20.25
N LEU A 101 -5.65 -6.46 18.99
CA LEU A 101 -5.58 -7.85 18.56
C LEU A 101 -4.17 -8.42 18.75
N ALA A 102 -3.13 -7.65 18.43
CA ALA A 102 -1.75 -8.05 18.66
C ALA A 102 -1.48 -8.28 20.15
N ARG A 103 -1.93 -7.39 21.04
CA ARG A 103 -1.77 -7.57 22.48
C ARG A 103 -2.42 -8.87 22.96
N GLU A 104 -3.70 -9.06 22.66
CA GLU A 104 -4.47 -10.24 23.08
C GLU A 104 -3.81 -11.53 22.58
N THR A 105 -3.45 -11.56 21.29
CA THR A 105 -2.83 -12.75 20.67
C THR A 105 -1.45 -13.06 21.24
N LEU A 106 -0.66 -12.04 21.60
CA LEU A 106 0.73 -12.23 22.03
C LEU A 106 0.88 -12.48 23.53
N GLU A 107 -0.04 -11.98 24.36
CA GLU A 107 -0.03 -12.29 25.81
C GLU A 107 -0.22 -13.80 26.06
N GLU A 108 -0.90 -14.50 25.15
CA GLU A 108 -1.07 -15.97 25.19
C GLU A 108 0.19 -16.77 24.75
N THR A 109 1.22 -16.10 24.22
CA THR A 109 2.38 -16.78 23.58
C THR A 109 3.60 -16.96 24.46
N GLY A 110 3.57 -16.45 25.70
CA GLY A 110 4.73 -16.43 26.60
C GLY A 110 5.81 -15.41 26.23
N LEU A 111 5.55 -14.53 25.26
CA LEU A 111 6.46 -13.42 24.92
C LEU A 111 6.60 -12.44 26.09
N LYS A 112 7.79 -11.83 26.21
CA LYS A 112 8.05 -10.83 27.25
C LYS A 112 7.13 -9.62 27.05
N MET A 113 6.53 -9.12 28.13
CA MET A 113 5.66 -7.95 28.09
C MET A 113 6.32 -6.70 27.48
N ALA A 114 7.64 -6.57 27.60
CA ALA A 114 8.41 -5.49 26.96
C ALA A 114 8.35 -5.57 25.42
N ASP A 115 8.47 -6.78 24.87
CA ASP A 115 8.44 -7.03 23.42
C ASP A 115 7.03 -6.86 22.86
N ILE A 116 6.02 -7.35 23.57
CA ILE A 116 4.60 -7.08 23.24
C ILE A 116 4.36 -5.56 23.23
N GLY A 117 4.90 -4.85 24.23
CA GLY A 117 4.86 -3.39 24.30
C GLY A 117 5.50 -2.69 23.09
N HIS A 118 6.64 -3.20 22.60
CA HIS A 118 7.28 -2.67 21.38
C HIS A 118 6.40 -2.82 20.14
N VAL A 119 5.84 -4.01 19.93
CA VAL A 119 4.94 -4.30 18.79
C VAL A 119 3.70 -3.41 18.83
N VAL A 120 3.02 -3.34 19.98
CA VAL A 120 1.81 -2.54 20.17
C VAL A 120 2.07 -1.04 19.92
N ARG A 121 3.18 -0.52 20.43
CA ARG A 121 3.58 0.88 20.18
C ARG A 121 3.88 1.12 18.69
N ALA A 122 4.60 0.20 18.06
CA ALA A 122 4.92 0.31 16.63
C ALA A 122 3.66 0.33 15.76
N LEU A 123 2.70 -0.57 16.01
CA LEU A 123 1.41 -0.61 15.29
C LEU A 123 0.67 0.73 15.37
N ARG A 124 0.55 1.30 16.57
CA ARG A 124 -0.07 2.62 16.80
C ARG A 124 0.65 3.77 16.08
N SER A 125 1.95 3.65 15.87
CA SER A 125 2.78 4.67 15.21
C SER A 125 2.80 4.58 13.69
N LEU A 126 2.29 3.51 13.07
CA LEU A 126 2.36 3.34 11.61
C LEU A 126 1.62 4.44 10.83
N TYR A 127 0.48 4.92 11.36
CA TYR A 127 -0.39 5.86 10.66
C TYR A 127 -0.83 7.08 11.48
N ARG A 128 -0.30 7.26 12.70
CA ARG A 128 -0.48 8.52 13.46
C ARG A 128 0.62 9.52 13.10
N SER A 129 0.29 10.47 12.23
CA SER A 129 1.13 11.64 11.92
C SER A 129 1.50 12.39 13.21
N GLY A 130 2.80 12.60 13.47
CA GLY A 130 3.29 13.33 14.65
C GLY A 130 3.50 12.48 15.93
N SER A 131 3.26 11.17 15.89
CA SER A 131 3.64 10.27 16.99
C SER A 131 5.17 10.08 17.09
N SER A 132 5.68 9.77 18.29
CA SER A 132 7.09 9.44 18.49
C SER A 132 7.52 8.34 17.53
N ARG A 133 8.55 8.59 16.71
CA ARG A 133 9.04 7.65 15.70
C ARG A 133 9.50 6.34 16.35
N SER A 134 8.84 5.23 16.01
CA SER A 134 9.28 3.88 16.35
C SER A 134 10.08 3.32 15.19
N ARG A 135 11.30 2.82 15.45
CA ARG A 135 12.13 2.18 14.41
C ARG A 135 11.45 0.98 13.76
N LEU A 136 10.73 0.18 14.55
CA LEU A 136 9.91 -0.91 14.02
C LEU A 136 8.79 -0.41 13.11
N ALA A 137 8.13 0.70 13.46
CA ALA A 137 7.09 1.29 12.61
C ALA A 137 7.69 1.83 11.29
N ASP A 138 8.87 2.43 11.34
CA ASP A 138 9.56 2.90 10.12
C ASP A 138 9.95 1.74 9.20
N ILE A 139 10.44 0.63 9.76
CA ILE A 139 10.77 -0.59 9.00
C ILE A 139 9.52 -1.18 8.36
N VAL A 140 8.43 -1.33 9.11
CA VAL A 140 7.19 -1.94 8.60
C VAL A 140 6.51 -1.03 7.58
N HIS A 141 6.54 0.29 7.79
CA HIS A 141 6.12 1.26 6.78
C HIS A 141 6.89 1.06 5.48
N ASP A 142 8.22 1.03 5.56
CA ASP A 142 9.06 0.87 4.36
C ASP A 142 8.80 -0.47 3.65
N ALA A 143 8.66 -1.57 4.40
CA ALA A 143 8.32 -2.88 3.85
C ALA A 143 6.94 -2.87 3.16
N ASP A 144 5.92 -2.26 3.77
CA ASP A 144 4.59 -2.13 3.17
C ASP A 144 4.63 -1.36 1.85
N PHE A 145 5.40 -0.27 1.78
CA PHE A 145 5.61 0.43 0.51
C PHE A 145 6.39 -0.40 -0.51
N LEU A 146 7.56 -0.96 -0.14
CA LEU A 146 8.40 -1.75 -1.06
C LEU A 146 7.67 -2.97 -1.64
N SER A 147 6.70 -3.54 -0.94
CA SER A 147 5.86 -4.65 -1.41
C SER A 147 5.02 -4.31 -2.64
N LYS A 148 4.71 -3.02 -2.84
CA LYS A 148 3.83 -2.51 -3.91
C LYS A 148 4.59 -2.14 -5.20
N PHE A 149 5.92 -2.16 -5.18
CA PHE A 149 6.76 -1.72 -6.31
C PHE A 149 7.75 -2.79 -6.79
N GLY A 150 8.35 -2.56 -7.95
CA GLY A 150 9.07 -3.55 -8.74
C GLY A 150 8.12 -4.54 -9.40
N TYR A 151 8.67 -5.53 -10.10
CA TYR A 151 7.90 -6.49 -10.90
C TYR A 151 6.84 -7.28 -10.10
N LEU A 152 7.16 -7.68 -8.88
CA LEU A 152 6.18 -8.37 -8.02
C LEU A 152 5.04 -7.45 -7.59
N GLY A 153 5.35 -6.18 -7.29
CA GLY A 153 4.34 -5.18 -6.95
C GLY A 153 3.39 -4.90 -8.11
N VAL A 154 3.93 -4.83 -9.33
CA VAL A 154 3.15 -4.73 -10.58
C VAL A 154 2.23 -5.96 -10.76
N ALA A 155 2.74 -7.18 -10.56
CA ALA A 155 1.91 -8.37 -10.65
C ALA A 155 0.75 -8.34 -9.62
N ASN A 156 1.05 -7.97 -8.37
CA ASN A 156 0.05 -7.81 -7.32
C ASN A 156 -0.98 -6.72 -7.63
N PHE A 157 -0.58 -5.63 -8.30
CA PHE A 157 -1.49 -4.58 -8.75
C PHE A 157 -2.56 -5.13 -9.71
N PHE A 158 -2.16 -5.94 -10.71
CA PHE A 158 -3.11 -6.53 -11.65
C PHE A 158 -3.98 -7.62 -11.01
N VAL A 159 -3.40 -8.52 -10.22
CA VAL A 159 -4.17 -9.54 -9.46
C VAL A 159 -5.26 -8.85 -8.62
N LYS A 160 -4.88 -7.82 -7.86
CA LYS A 160 -5.82 -7.05 -7.03
C LYS A 160 -6.87 -6.31 -7.86
N SER A 161 -6.49 -5.79 -9.03
CA SER A 161 -7.41 -5.09 -9.93
C SER A 161 -8.47 -6.05 -10.46
N THR A 162 -8.08 -7.24 -10.93
CA THR A 162 -8.99 -8.27 -11.40
C THR A 162 -9.93 -8.76 -10.29
N LEU A 163 -9.42 -9.00 -9.08
CA LEU A 163 -10.25 -9.39 -7.93
C LEU A 163 -11.29 -8.33 -7.53
N ARG A 164 -11.06 -7.07 -7.91
CA ARG A 164 -11.98 -5.94 -7.72
C ARG A 164 -12.89 -5.68 -8.93
N GLY A 165 -12.92 -6.60 -9.90
CA GLY A 165 -13.76 -6.49 -11.09
C GLY A 165 -13.27 -5.46 -12.10
N ARG A 166 -11.99 -5.11 -12.09
CA ARG A 166 -11.40 -4.13 -13.03
C ARG A 166 -10.73 -4.83 -14.19
N ASN A 167 -10.90 -4.25 -15.36
CA ASN A 167 -10.16 -4.61 -16.57
C ASN A 167 -8.89 -3.75 -16.72
N LEU A 168 -8.12 -4.01 -17.78
CA LEU A 168 -6.88 -3.27 -18.07
C LEU A 168 -7.12 -1.76 -18.28
N GLU A 169 -8.20 -1.38 -18.97
CA GLU A 169 -8.56 0.01 -19.22
C GLU A 169 -8.81 0.78 -17.91
N SER A 170 -9.75 0.31 -17.09
CA SER A 170 -10.07 0.93 -15.79
C SER A 170 -8.88 0.92 -14.83
N ALA A 171 -8.07 -0.14 -14.83
CA ALA A 171 -6.83 -0.19 -14.06
C ALA A 171 -5.85 0.91 -14.52
N ALA A 172 -5.71 1.11 -15.83
CA ALA A 172 -4.86 2.15 -16.41
C ALA A 172 -5.37 3.56 -16.09
N MET A 173 -6.63 3.82 -16.43
CA MET A 173 -7.30 5.11 -16.30
C MET A 173 -7.40 5.61 -14.86
N ASP A 174 -7.83 4.74 -13.94
CA ASP A 174 -8.27 5.19 -12.62
C ASP A 174 -7.15 5.10 -11.57
N TYR A 175 -6.15 4.23 -11.80
CA TYR A 175 -5.17 3.88 -10.76
C TYR A 175 -3.71 4.10 -11.13
N LEU A 176 -3.31 4.05 -12.41
CA LEU A 176 -1.88 4.21 -12.75
C LEU A 176 -1.32 5.58 -12.39
N SER A 177 -2.14 6.63 -12.36
CA SER A 177 -1.73 7.94 -11.85
C SER A 177 -1.18 7.84 -10.41
N LYS A 178 -1.87 7.08 -9.55
CA LYS A 178 -1.41 6.82 -8.18
C LYS A 178 -0.13 5.98 -8.20
N GLU A 179 -0.12 4.87 -8.93
CA GLU A 179 1.01 3.94 -8.95
C GLU A 179 2.29 4.62 -9.45
N LEU A 180 2.22 5.39 -10.54
CA LEU A 180 3.37 6.15 -11.07
C LEU A 180 3.80 7.28 -10.13
N THR A 181 2.86 7.98 -9.50
CA THR A 181 3.20 9.05 -8.54
C THR A 181 4.02 8.49 -7.39
N TYR A 182 3.55 7.42 -6.75
CA TYR A 182 4.29 6.82 -5.63
C TYR A 182 5.56 6.11 -6.08
N ALA A 183 5.58 5.48 -7.26
CA ALA A 183 6.80 4.90 -7.79
C ALA A 183 7.90 5.96 -7.99
N ALA A 184 7.54 7.14 -8.54
CA ALA A 184 8.49 8.21 -8.82
C ALA A 184 9.14 8.80 -7.55
N VAL A 185 8.43 8.79 -6.42
CA VAL A 185 8.94 9.34 -5.15
C VAL A 185 9.30 8.26 -4.13
N LEU A 186 9.26 6.97 -4.53
CA LEU A 186 9.42 5.85 -3.62
C LEU A 186 10.68 5.96 -2.74
N PRO A 187 11.88 6.28 -3.27
CA PRO A 187 13.07 6.41 -2.43
C PRO A 187 12.95 7.55 -1.41
N ALA A 188 12.35 8.68 -1.80
CA ALA A 188 12.16 9.83 -0.91
C ALA A 188 11.11 9.55 0.19
N ASN A 189 10.20 8.61 -0.05
CA ASN A 189 9.17 8.17 0.90
C ASN A 189 9.71 7.14 1.91
N MET A 190 10.90 6.55 1.70
CA MET A 190 11.45 5.55 2.61
C MET A 190 12.09 6.21 3.84
N ARG A 191 11.83 5.64 5.02
CA ARG A 191 12.25 6.17 6.32
C ARG A 191 13.62 5.64 6.76
N THR A 192 13.97 4.42 6.37
CA THR A 192 15.22 3.73 6.68
C THR A 192 16.25 3.81 5.54
N ALA A 193 17.54 3.66 5.87
CA ALA A 193 18.60 3.76 4.87
C ALA A 193 18.62 2.53 3.94
N ALA A 194 18.39 1.34 4.48
CA ALA A 194 18.29 0.09 3.75
C ALA A 194 17.13 0.14 2.75
N ALA A 195 15.95 0.58 3.18
CA ALA A 195 14.81 0.68 2.28
C ALA A 195 15.03 1.69 1.16
N ARG A 196 15.67 2.84 1.43
CA ARG A 196 16.04 3.81 0.38
C ARG A 196 16.86 3.19 -0.75
N ARG A 197 17.81 2.30 -0.42
CA ARG A 197 18.61 1.57 -1.43
C ARG A 197 17.76 0.62 -2.27
N PHE A 198 16.89 -0.16 -1.64
CA PHE A 198 15.99 -1.09 -2.37
C PHE A 198 14.94 -0.34 -3.21
N ALA A 199 14.42 0.77 -2.69
CA ALA A 199 13.43 1.61 -3.34
C ALA A 199 13.92 2.20 -4.65
N ALA A 200 15.20 2.59 -4.75
CA ALA A 200 15.76 3.16 -5.98
C ALA A 200 15.60 2.20 -7.16
N ARG A 201 15.97 0.92 -6.98
CA ARG A 201 15.79 -0.11 -8.00
C ARG A 201 14.32 -0.40 -8.28
N LYS A 202 13.51 -0.61 -7.24
CA LYS A 202 12.07 -0.90 -7.41
C LYS A 202 11.30 0.22 -8.10
N SER A 203 11.65 1.47 -7.80
CA SER A 203 11.13 2.66 -8.48
C SER A 203 11.42 2.60 -9.98
N ALA A 204 12.69 2.41 -10.35
CA ALA A 204 13.11 2.33 -11.74
C ALA A 204 12.41 1.17 -12.50
N ASP A 205 12.32 0.00 -11.88
CA ASP A 205 11.66 -1.18 -12.45
C ASP A 205 10.16 -0.94 -12.68
N THR A 206 9.45 -0.38 -11.69
CA THR A 206 8.03 -0.04 -11.82
C THR A 206 7.78 0.97 -12.94
N LEU A 207 8.54 2.07 -12.96
CA LEU A 207 8.37 3.13 -13.95
C LEU A 207 8.65 2.62 -15.37
N ARG A 208 9.68 1.79 -15.53
CA ARG A 208 10.00 1.15 -16.81
C ARG A 208 8.87 0.23 -17.27
N PHE A 209 8.37 -0.63 -16.39
CA PHE A 209 7.26 -1.53 -16.71
C PHE A 209 6.03 -0.75 -17.17
N TYR A 210 5.55 0.22 -16.39
CA TYR A 210 4.31 0.91 -16.74
C TYR A 210 4.42 1.77 -17.99
N ARG A 211 5.61 2.32 -18.29
CA ARG A 211 5.83 3.02 -19.58
C ARG A 211 5.74 2.06 -20.76
N ALA A 212 6.34 0.88 -20.67
CA ALA A 212 6.24 -0.15 -21.69
C ALA A 212 4.79 -0.64 -21.84
N TYR A 213 4.12 -0.92 -20.72
CA TYR A 213 2.71 -1.31 -20.70
C TYR A 213 1.79 -0.28 -21.38
N LEU A 214 1.97 1.02 -21.12
CA LEU A 214 1.17 2.06 -21.79
C LEU A 214 1.45 2.15 -23.29
N ALA A 215 2.69 1.90 -23.72
CA ALA A 215 3.03 1.83 -25.14
C ALA A 215 2.36 0.62 -25.82
N GLU A 216 2.38 -0.54 -25.17
CA GLU A 216 1.69 -1.74 -25.67
C GLU A 216 0.17 -1.59 -25.68
N LEU A 217 -0.43 -0.92 -24.68
CA LEU A 217 -1.86 -0.61 -24.71
C LEU A 217 -2.25 0.27 -25.91
N LYS A 218 -1.39 1.20 -26.29
CA LYS A 218 -1.58 2.02 -27.49
C LYS A 218 -1.53 1.16 -28.75
N GLU A 219 -0.56 0.27 -28.87
CA GLU A 219 -0.38 -0.58 -30.05
C GLU A 219 -1.51 -1.62 -30.17
N ALA A 220 -1.81 -2.34 -29.10
CA ALA A 220 -2.75 -3.46 -29.12
C ALA A 220 -4.22 -3.03 -29.07
N HIS A 221 -4.52 -1.94 -28.37
CA HIS A 221 -5.91 -1.51 -28.12
C HIS A 221 -6.23 -0.09 -28.61
N GLY A 222 -5.28 0.61 -29.24
CA GLY A 222 -5.47 2.01 -29.66
C GLY A 222 -5.61 2.99 -28.49
N MET A 223 -5.38 2.54 -27.24
CA MET A 223 -5.54 3.36 -26.05
C MET A 223 -4.26 4.18 -25.81
N ASP A 224 -4.23 5.40 -26.34
CA ASP A 224 -3.09 6.31 -26.18
C ASP A 224 -3.19 7.09 -24.86
N PHE A 225 -2.15 6.99 -24.05
CA PHE A 225 -2.03 7.67 -22.77
C PHE A 225 -0.79 8.55 -22.73
N ARG A 226 -0.93 9.73 -22.12
CA ARG A 226 0.18 10.63 -21.82
C ARG A 226 0.38 10.74 -20.32
N ILE A 227 1.63 10.52 -19.89
CA ILE A 227 2.06 10.82 -18.52
C ILE A 227 2.36 12.32 -18.42
N ARG A 228 1.63 13.03 -17.57
CA ARG A 228 1.91 14.44 -17.23
C ARG A 228 2.38 14.54 -15.80
N THR A 229 3.57 15.07 -15.60
CA THR A 229 4.07 15.41 -14.26
C THR A 229 3.69 16.84 -13.92
N LEU A 230 3.06 17.03 -12.76
CA LEU A 230 2.56 18.31 -12.29
C LEU A 230 3.06 18.57 -10.86
N GLU A 231 3.22 19.83 -10.50
CA GLU A 231 3.42 20.24 -9.11
C GLU A 231 2.12 20.81 -8.56
N VAL A 232 1.56 20.16 -7.53
CA VAL A 232 0.30 20.55 -6.92
C VAL A 232 0.54 21.16 -5.54
N PRO A 233 -0.17 22.23 -5.15
CA PRO A 233 -0.03 22.83 -3.83
C PRO A 233 -0.49 21.84 -2.74
N ARG A 234 0.16 21.84 -1.57
CA ARG A 234 -0.31 21.07 -0.41
C ARG A 234 -1.27 21.94 0.45
N PRO A 235 -2.43 21.42 0.88
CA PRO A 235 -3.33 22.14 1.77
C PRO A 235 -2.66 22.49 3.12
N GLY A 236 -2.44 23.78 3.40
CA GLY A 236 -1.96 24.23 4.72
C GLY A 236 -0.46 24.57 4.85
N GLY A 237 0.32 24.52 3.77
CA GLY A 237 1.72 24.97 3.77
C GLY A 237 2.00 25.99 2.67
N ARG A 238 2.36 27.24 3.05
CA ARG A 238 2.57 28.36 2.10
C ARG A 238 3.69 28.17 1.06
N ALA A 239 4.43 27.04 1.05
CA ALA A 239 5.53 26.83 0.11
C ALA A 239 5.80 25.36 -0.33
N ARG A 240 5.04 24.36 0.14
CA ARG A 240 5.32 22.95 -0.21
C ARG A 240 4.42 22.49 -1.35
N ARG A 241 5.04 22.08 -2.46
CA ARG A 241 4.38 21.46 -3.61
C ARG A 241 4.67 19.95 -3.63
N ALA A 242 3.68 19.16 -4.03
CA ALA A 242 3.85 17.73 -4.28
C ALA A 242 3.98 17.49 -5.79
N ARG A 243 4.97 16.68 -6.19
CA ARG A 243 5.11 16.26 -7.58
C ARG A 243 4.25 15.02 -7.81
N VAL A 244 3.31 15.10 -8.75
CA VAL A 244 2.38 14.03 -9.10
C VAL A 244 2.50 13.67 -10.57
N SER A 245 2.35 12.39 -10.90
CA SER A 245 2.34 11.90 -12.28
C SER A 245 0.93 11.42 -12.62
N LEU A 246 0.28 12.06 -13.58
CA LEU A 246 -1.04 11.70 -14.05
C LEU A 246 -0.96 10.97 -15.38
N VAL A 247 -1.61 9.81 -15.45
CA VAL A 247 -1.82 9.05 -16.68
C VAL A 247 -3.16 9.47 -17.26
N LEU A 248 -3.12 10.25 -18.35
CA LEU A 248 -4.31 10.81 -18.97
C LEU A 248 -4.49 10.26 -20.38
N PRO A 249 -5.69 9.82 -20.78
CA PRO A 249 -5.95 9.43 -22.15
C PRO A 249 -5.80 10.65 -23.09
N VAL A 250 -5.28 10.42 -24.29
CA VAL A 250 -5.09 11.50 -25.29
C VAL A 250 -6.42 11.97 -25.87
N SER A 251 -7.39 11.06 -26.02
CA SER A 251 -8.72 11.32 -26.57
C SER A 251 -9.82 10.63 -25.75
N CYS A 252 -11.05 11.10 -25.90
CA CYS A 252 -12.21 10.49 -25.27
C CYS A 252 -12.53 9.15 -25.92
N GLY A 253 -12.60 8.08 -25.13
CA GLY A 253 -12.95 6.75 -25.63
C GLY A 253 -14.34 6.68 -26.26
N SER A 254 -15.27 7.54 -25.84
CA SER A 254 -16.66 7.53 -26.33
C SER A 254 -16.87 8.29 -27.64
N CYS A 255 -16.10 9.36 -27.90
CA CYS A 255 -16.34 10.24 -29.06
C CYS A 255 -15.07 10.74 -29.78
N GLY A 256 -13.87 10.36 -29.33
CA GLY A 256 -12.60 10.86 -29.85
C GLY A 256 -12.27 12.32 -29.48
N GLY A 257 -13.17 13.04 -28.82
CA GLY A 257 -12.99 14.43 -28.42
C GLY A 257 -11.85 14.68 -27.43
N LYS A 258 -11.39 15.93 -27.31
CA LYS A 258 -10.29 16.32 -26.40
C LYS A 258 -10.76 16.38 -24.95
N TRP A 259 -9.87 16.01 -24.04
CA TRP A 259 -10.06 16.15 -22.59
C TRP A 259 -9.60 17.51 -22.07
N GLY A 260 -10.47 18.20 -21.33
CA GLY A 260 -10.09 19.20 -20.34
C GLY A 260 -9.79 18.51 -19.01
N ALA A 261 -8.87 19.08 -18.21
CA ALA A 261 -8.47 18.52 -16.93
C ALA A 261 -8.33 19.61 -15.87
N ASP A 262 -9.03 19.44 -14.75
CA ASP A 262 -8.99 20.31 -13.57
C ASP A 262 -8.47 19.54 -12.36
N PHE A 263 -7.73 20.23 -11.48
CA PHE A 263 -7.09 19.61 -10.32
C PHE A 263 -7.35 20.41 -9.07
N ARG A 264 -7.65 19.71 -7.97
CA ARG A 264 -7.76 20.31 -6.63
C ARG A 264 -7.10 19.42 -5.59
N THR A 265 -6.62 20.05 -4.54
CA THR A 265 -6.08 19.36 -3.37
C THR A 265 -6.92 19.69 -2.15
N GLU A 266 -7.29 18.68 -1.38
CA GLU A 266 -8.10 18.82 -0.17
C GLU A 266 -7.43 18.16 1.03
N LYS A 267 -7.68 18.68 2.23
CA LYS A 267 -7.27 18.04 3.47
C LYS A 267 -8.29 16.94 3.79
N GLY A 268 -7.92 15.68 3.59
CA GLY A 268 -8.74 14.53 3.97
C GLY A 268 -8.57 14.17 5.44
N LEU A 269 -9.35 13.18 5.89
CA LEU A 269 -9.33 12.65 7.26
C LEU A 269 -7.95 12.10 7.67
N LYS A 270 -7.32 11.29 6.80
CA LYS A 270 -6.02 10.64 7.07
C LYS A 270 -4.84 11.27 6.32
N CYS A 271 -5.09 11.94 5.21
CA CYS A 271 -4.07 12.40 4.29
C CYS A 271 -4.54 13.64 3.53
N GLU A 272 -3.60 14.40 2.98
CA GLU A 272 -3.92 15.35 1.91
C GLU A 272 -4.20 14.57 0.62
N LYS A 273 -5.23 14.96 -0.12
CA LYS A 273 -5.72 14.21 -1.27
C LYS A 273 -5.71 15.08 -2.52
N LEU A 274 -5.30 14.48 -3.64
CA LEU A 274 -5.48 15.05 -4.97
C LEU A 274 -6.78 14.53 -5.57
N GLU A 275 -7.54 15.41 -6.20
CA GLU A 275 -8.64 15.05 -7.09
C GLU A 275 -8.41 15.72 -8.45
N ALA A 276 -8.37 14.89 -9.49
CA ALA A 276 -8.27 15.31 -10.88
C ALA A 276 -9.59 14.97 -11.59
N THR A 277 -10.25 15.97 -12.17
CA THR A 277 -11.47 15.77 -12.96
C THR A 277 -11.14 15.98 -14.44
N LEU A 278 -11.48 14.99 -15.25
CA LEU A 278 -11.39 15.05 -16.71
C LEU A 278 -12.80 15.26 -17.28
N ARG A 279 -12.94 16.19 -18.21
CA ARG A 279 -14.19 16.43 -18.94
C ARG A 279 -13.95 16.48 -20.43
N CYS A 280 -14.69 15.70 -21.21
CA CYS A 280 -14.61 15.75 -22.66
C CYS A 280 -15.34 17.00 -23.17
N GLY A 281 -14.67 17.81 -23.99
CA GLY A 281 -15.27 19.01 -24.57
C GLY A 281 -16.34 18.74 -25.63
N ALA A 282 -16.41 17.53 -26.19
CA ALA A 282 -17.33 17.17 -27.25
C ALA A 282 -18.61 16.49 -26.74
N CYS A 283 -18.49 15.41 -25.96
CA CYS A 283 -19.65 14.66 -25.47
C CYS A 283 -19.99 14.90 -23.98
N GLY A 284 -19.19 15.71 -23.27
CA GLY A 284 -19.42 16.00 -21.85
C GLY A 284 -19.06 14.87 -20.88
N GLU A 285 -18.57 13.73 -21.38
CA GLU A 285 -18.09 12.60 -20.56
C GLU A 285 -17.18 13.11 -19.44
N LYS A 286 -17.41 12.63 -18.21
CA LYS A 286 -16.68 13.07 -17.02
C LYS A 286 -16.03 11.87 -16.33
N ARG A 287 -14.76 12.02 -15.95
CA ARG A 287 -14.04 11.05 -15.12
C ARG A 287 -13.30 11.73 -13.99
N THR A 288 -13.11 11.03 -12.88
CA THR A 288 -12.42 11.57 -11.71
C THR A 288 -11.38 10.57 -11.22
N ILE A 289 -10.15 11.05 -11.04
CA ILE A 289 -9.03 10.31 -10.46
C ILE A 289 -8.75 10.90 -9.09
N SER A 290 -8.56 10.07 -8.07
CA SER A 290 -8.23 10.57 -6.75
C SER A 290 -7.37 9.64 -5.91
N PHE A 291 -6.39 10.24 -5.21
CA PHE A 291 -5.48 9.52 -4.33
C PHE A 291 -4.80 10.47 -3.31
N CYS A 292 -4.33 9.91 -2.19
CA CYS A 292 -3.53 10.63 -1.20
C CYS A 292 -2.20 11.12 -1.81
N LEU A 293 -1.76 12.32 -1.44
CA LEU A 293 -0.44 12.82 -1.78
C LEU A 293 0.63 12.08 -0.97
N PRO A 294 1.81 11.80 -1.57
CA PRO A 294 2.92 11.21 -0.83
C PRO A 294 3.38 12.09 0.34
N GLU A 295 3.71 11.45 1.46
CA GLU A 295 4.36 12.09 2.60
C GLU A 295 5.87 11.98 2.43
N ILE A 296 6.49 13.05 1.96
CA ILE A 296 7.94 13.13 1.79
C ILE A 296 8.48 13.89 3.00
N ALA A 297 9.48 13.30 3.68
CA ALA A 297 10.14 13.86 4.85
C ALA A 297 10.99 15.09 4.50
#